data_AF-A0A4Z2GPI2-F1
#
_entry.id   AF-A0A4Z2GPI2-F1
#
_cell.length_a   1.000
_cell.length_b   1.000
_cell.length_c   1.000
_cell.angle_alpha   90.00
_cell.angle_beta   90.00
_cell.angle_gamma   90.00
#
_symmetry.space_group_name_H-M   'P 1'
#
loop_
_entity.id
_entity.type
_entity.pdbx_description
1 polymer ?
#
loop_
_entity_poly.entity_id
_entity_poly.type
_entity_poly.pdbx_seq_one_letter_code
_entity_poly.pdbx_strand_id
1 'polypeptide(L)'
;MVIGAALQKYEWHKHGTCAAKADSLNSQHKYFGKALELYHKLDLDSVLKKFDIIPSESYYKLSQVEGAIENFYGVKPKIQCVHPSKNADFQILGQIEICFDTDFTLMDCEKYVTTQKISKGDWGSGIAVHKASGFSVCDHDVPVYYPLLP
;
A
#
# COMPACT_ATOMS: atom_id res chain seq x y z
N MET A 1 10.08 9.81 -10.54
CA MET A 1 9.26 8.60 -10.83
C MET A 1 9.06 8.51 -12.34
N VAL A 2 9.53 7.44 -13.00
CA VAL A 2 9.23 7.16 -14.41
C VAL A 2 8.48 5.84 -14.46
N ILE A 3 7.18 5.88 -14.76
CA ILE A 3 6.36 4.67 -14.90
C ILE A 3 6.46 4.23 -16.36
N GLY A 4 6.96 3.03 -16.63
CA GLY A 4 7.07 2.50 -17.99
C GLY A 4 5.70 2.35 -18.66
N ALA A 5 5.63 2.55 -19.97
CA ALA A 5 4.35 2.55 -20.71
C ALA A 5 3.54 1.25 -20.55
N ALA A 6 4.21 0.09 -20.47
CA ALA A 6 3.55 -1.19 -20.21
C ALA A 6 2.88 -1.24 -18.83
N LEU A 7 3.55 -0.69 -17.81
CA LEU A 7 3.00 -0.60 -16.46
C LEU A 7 1.84 0.42 -16.41
N GLN A 8 1.98 1.58 -17.06
CA GLN A 8 0.86 2.55 -17.17
C GLN A 8 -0.38 1.92 -17.80
N LYS A 9 -0.22 1.13 -18.87
CA LYS A 9 -1.33 0.42 -19.51
C LYS A 9 -1.99 -0.57 -18.55
N TYR A 10 -1.20 -1.34 -17.80
CA TYR A 10 -1.70 -2.32 -16.83
C TYR A 10 -2.46 -1.62 -15.68
N GLU A 11 -1.86 -0.60 -15.07
CA GLU A 11 -2.48 0.17 -13.98
C GLU A 11 -3.76 0.86 -14.40
N TRP A 12 -3.79 1.43 -15.62
CA TRP A 12 -5.01 2.02 -16.16
C TRP A 12 -6.12 0.98 -16.30
N HIS A 13 -5.83 -0.15 -16.94
CA HIS A 13 -6.85 -1.17 -17.20
C HIS A 13 -7.40 -1.77 -15.90
N LYS A 14 -6.50 -2.06 -14.95
CA LYS A 14 -6.84 -2.74 -13.69
C LYS A 14 -7.48 -1.82 -12.65
N HIS A 15 -7.04 -0.56 -12.56
CA HIS A 15 -7.44 0.36 -11.49
C HIS A 15 -8.05 1.65 -12.04
N GLY A 16 -7.42 2.27 -13.04
CA GLY A 16 -7.85 3.55 -13.60
C GLY A 16 -9.26 3.53 -14.21
N THR A 17 -9.65 2.45 -14.90
CA THR A 17 -11.00 2.31 -15.49
C THR A 17 -12.13 2.33 -14.45
N CYS A 18 -11.90 1.79 -13.25
CA CYS A 18 -12.85 1.84 -12.15
C CYS A 18 -12.96 3.27 -11.58
N ALA A 19 -11.82 3.95 -11.42
CA ALA A 19 -11.75 5.32 -10.93
C ALA A 19 -12.34 6.34 -11.92
N ALA A 20 -12.33 6.03 -13.21
CA ALA A 20 -12.84 6.89 -14.28
C ALA A 20 -14.36 7.18 -14.22
N LYS A 21 -15.10 6.57 -13.28
CA LYS A 21 -16.47 6.95 -12.94
C LYS A 21 -16.54 8.37 -12.35
N ALA A 22 -15.47 8.84 -11.72
CA ALA A 22 -15.37 10.21 -11.23
C ALA A 22 -14.85 11.14 -12.33
N ASP A 23 -15.50 12.30 -12.51
CA ASP A 23 -15.12 13.27 -13.54
C ASP A 23 -13.70 13.84 -13.37
N SER A 24 -13.20 13.85 -12.14
CA SER A 24 -11.83 14.23 -11.79
C SER A 24 -10.78 13.24 -12.30
N LEU A 25 -11.17 11.99 -12.62
CA LEU A 25 -10.28 10.90 -13.02
C LEU A 25 -10.70 10.22 -14.34
N ASN A 26 -11.68 10.77 -15.06
CA ASN A 26 -12.33 10.15 -16.22
C ASN A 26 -11.48 10.00 -17.50
N SER A 27 -10.16 10.17 -17.41
CA SER A 27 -9.22 9.92 -18.49
C SER A 27 -7.87 9.43 -17.95
N GLN A 28 -7.09 8.73 -18.79
CA GLN A 28 -5.74 8.31 -18.43
C GLN A 28 -4.88 9.47 -17.95
N HIS A 29 -4.93 10.60 -18.67
CA HIS A 29 -4.16 11.79 -18.34
C HIS A 29 -4.56 12.35 -16.96
N LYS A 30 -5.86 12.46 -16.68
CA LYS A 30 -6.35 12.93 -15.37
C LYS A 30 -5.96 11.98 -14.24
N TYR A 31 -6.12 10.67 -14.44
CA TYR A 31 -5.80 9.65 -13.44
C TYR A 31 -4.32 9.66 -13.06
N PHE A 32 -3.41 9.57 -14.04
CA PHE A 32 -1.98 9.60 -13.76
C PHE A 32 -1.49 10.98 -13.31
N GLY A 33 -2.08 12.06 -13.83
CA GLY A 33 -1.79 13.42 -13.38
C GLY A 33 -2.12 13.61 -11.89
N LYS A 34 -3.31 13.16 -11.46
CA LYS A 34 -3.71 13.23 -10.05
C LYS A 34 -2.86 12.32 -9.17
N ALA A 35 -2.55 11.10 -9.62
CA ALA A 35 -1.65 10.20 -8.88
C ALA A 35 -0.26 10.82 -8.66
N LEU A 36 0.30 11.48 -9.67
CA LEU A 36 1.58 12.17 -9.58
C LEU A 36 1.53 13.40 -8.66
N GLU A 37 0.45 14.18 -8.76
CA GLU A 37 0.19 15.31 -7.84
C GLU A 37 0.15 14.85 -6.38
N LEU A 38 -0.60 13.78 -6.08
CA LEU A 38 -0.70 13.22 -4.73
C LEU A 38 0.64 12.67 -4.26
N TYR A 39 1.40 11.97 -5.12
CA TYR A 39 2.74 11.49 -4.81
C TYR A 39 3.67 12.62 -4.37
N HIS A 40 3.71 13.72 -5.13
CA HIS A 40 4.53 14.88 -4.79
C HIS A 40 4.04 15.62 -3.55
N LYS A 41 2.71 15.71 -3.36
CA LYS A 41 2.13 16.36 -2.17
C LYS A 41 2.39 15.58 -0.89
N LEU A 42 2.34 14.25 -0.96
CA LEU A 42 2.64 13.38 0.17
C LEU A 42 4.11 13.49 0.55
N ASP A 43 5.00 13.36 -0.44
CA ASP A 43 6.45 13.34 -0.22
C ASP A 43 6.87 12.36 0.89
N LEU A 44 6.32 11.14 0.82
CA LEU A 44 6.46 10.12 1.85
C LEU A 44 7.93 9.81 2.16
N ASP A 45 8.80 9.84 1.16
CA ASP A 45 10.23 9.60 1.33
C ASP A 45 10.87 10.63 2.27
N SER A 46 10.54 11.91 2.12
CA SER A 46 11.02 12.97 3.00
C SER A 46 10.44 12.86 4.41
N VAL A 47 9.17 12.45 4.51
CA VAL A 47 8.51 12.22 5.80
C VAL A 47 9.19 11.07 6.55
N LEU A 48 9.38 9.91 5.92
CA LEU A 48 10.05 8.77 6.55
C LEU A 48 11.47 9.14 7.02
N LYS A 49 12.24 9.85 6.19
CA LYS A 49 13.57 10.36 6.55
C LYS A 49 13.55 11.32 7.75
N LYS A 50 12.53 12.19 7.85
CA LYS A 50 12.38 13.13 8.97
C LYS A 50 12.19 12.42 10.32
N PHE A 51 11.68 11.19 10.31
CA PHE A 51 11.53 10.33 11.49
C PHE A 51 12.62 9.26 11.59
N ASP A 52 13.74 9.42 10.89
CA ASP A 52 14.88 8.48 10.88
C ASP A 52 14.50 7.05 10.41
N ILE A 53 13.45 6.95 9.59
CA ILE A 53 13.08 5.72 8.89
C ILE A 53 13.71 5.74 7.51
N ILE A 54 14.86 5.10 7.41
CA ILE A 54 15.68 5.03 6.21
C ILE A 54 16.05 3.58 5.92
N PRO A 55 16.41 3.24 4.68
CA PRO A 55 17.01 1.94 4.39
C PRO A 55 18.21 1.68 5.31
N SER A 56 18.22 0.53 5.98
CA SER A 56 19.21 0.22 7.02
C SER A 56 19.36 -1.28 7.22
N GLU A 57 20.51 -1.72 7.71
CA GLU A 57 20.74 -3.10 8.18
C GLU A 57 19.99 -3.40 9.50
N SER A 58 19.58 -2.34 10.22
CA SER A 58 18.78 -2.47 11.44
C SER A 58 17.30 -2.67 11.15
N TYR A 59 16.61 -3.34 12.06
CA TYR A 59 15.16 -3.57 11.97
C TYR A 59 14.37 -2.48 12.70
N TYR A 60 13.18 -2.18 12.18
CA TYR A 60 12.19 -1.32 12.80
C TYR A 60 11.07 -2.16 13.42
N LYS A 61 10.45 -1.68 14.50
CA LYS A 61 9.12 -2.14 14.88
C LYS A 61 8.11 -1.58 13.88
N LEU A 62 7.10 -2.37 13.52
CA LEU A 62 6.03 -1.89 12.63
C LEU A 62 5.38 -0.60 13.15
N SER A 63 5.16 -0.51 14.46
CA SER A 63 4.60 0.68 15.13
C SER A 63 5.45 1.95 14.99
N GLN A 64 6.77 1.83 14.77
CA GLN A 64 7.60 2.99 14.47
C GLN A 64 7.29 3.55 13.08
N VAL A 65 7.09 2.66 12.10
CA VAL A 65 6.75 3.06 10.72
C VAL A 65 5.33 3.62 10.65
N GLU A 66 4.36 2.94 11.25
CA GLU A 66 2.99 3.44 11.34
C GLU A 66 2.94 4.78 12.07
N GLY A 67 3.62 4.88 13.22
CA GLY A 67 3.64 6.08 14.04
C GLY A 67 4.27 7.29 13.32
N ALA A 68 5.33 7.11 12.54
CA ALA A 68 5.91 8.21 11.76
C ALA A 68 4.91 8.79 10.75
N ILE A 69 4.15 7.92 10.09
CA ILE A 69 3.15 8.31 9.09
C ILE A 69 1.93 8.94 9.78
N GLU A 70 1.41 8.31 10.83
CA GLU A 70 0.25 8.81 11.60
C GLU A 70 0.56 10.16 12.27
N ASN A 71 1.75 10.33 12.84
CA ASN A 71 2.17 11.60 13.45
C ASN A 71 2.30 12.74 12.45
N PHE A 72 2.63 12.46 11.19
CA PHE A 72 2.81 13.49 10.18
C PHE A 72 1.52 13.82 9.44
N TYR A 73 0.78 12.80 9.00
CA TYR A 73 -0.41 12.97 8.17
C TYR A 73 -1.72 12.96 8.97
N GLY A 74 -1.71 12.54 10.24
CA GLY A 74 -2.90 12.43 11.07
C GLY A 74 -3.84 11.28 10.68
N VAL A 75 -3.40 10.36 9.82
CA VAL A 75 -4.18 9.23 9.33
C VAL A 75 -3.37 7.93 9.35
N LYS A 76 -4.07 6.81 9.47
CA LYS A 76 -3.46 5.47 9.56
C LYS A 76 -3.17 4.89 8.17
N PRO A 77 -1.91 4.53 7.89
CA PRO A 77 -1.55 3.81 6.67
C PRO A 77 -1.96 2.34 6.75
N LYS A 78 -1.90 1.66 5.60
CA LYS A 78 -1.81 0.20 5.54
C LYS A 78 -0.44 -0.20 5.03
N ILE A 79 0.30 -0.98 5.82
CA ILE A 79 1.66 -1.40 5.49
C ILE A 79 1.65 -2.89 5.15
N GLN A 80 2.25 -3.23 4.01
CA GLN A 80 2.38 -4.59 3.53
C GLN A 80 3.85 -4.99 3.40
N CYS A 81 4.14 -6.24 3.77
CA CYS A 81 5.46 -6.81 3.83
C CYS A 81 5.56 -8.07 2.96
N VAL A 82 6.78 -8.38 2.54
CA VAL A 82 7.15 -9.69 2.02
C VAL A 82 7.69 -10.53 3.17
N HIS A 83 7.22 -11.78 3.28
CA HIS A 83 7.75 -12.74 4.22
C HIS A 83 8.77 -13.65 3.50
N PRO A 84 10.07 -13.53 3.78
CA PRO A 84 11.10 -14.27 3.04
C PRO A 84 11.01 -15.79 3.27
N SER A 85 10.53 -16.23 4.43
CA SER A 85 10.14 -17.62 4.68
C SER A 85 9.12 -17.68 5.83
N LYS A 86 8.46 -18.84 6.02
CA LYS A 86 7.48 -19.04 7.11
C LYS A 86 8.09 -18.92 8.52
N ASN A 87 9.40 -19.12 8.65
CA ASN A 87 10.11 -19.15 9.93
C ASN A 87 11.14 -18.02 10.05
N ALA A 88 11.03 -16.98 9.22
CA ALA A 88 11.93 -15.85 9.31
C ALA A 88 11.57 -14.99 10.53
N ASP A 89 12.57 -14.57 11.29
CA ASP A 89 12.41 -13.69 12.45
C ASP A 89 12.23 -12.21 12.05
N PHE A 90 12.05 -11.94 10.76
CA PHE A 90 11.81 -10.60 10.21
C PHE A 90 10.95 -10.68 8.94
N GLN A 91 10.36 -9.54 8.61
CA GLN A 91 9.59 -9.31 7.38
C GLN A 91 10.17 -8.11 6.64
N ILE A 92 9.99 -8.03 5.32
CA ILE A 92 10.60 -6.99 4.48
C ILE A 92 9.53 -5.96 4.10
N LEU A 93 9.77 -4.68 4.38
CA LEU A 93 8.88 -3.59 3.98
C LEU A 93 8.70 -3.61 2.45
N GLY A 94 7.47 -3.80 1.99
CA GLY A 94 7.14 -3.94 0.57
C GLY A 94 6.35 -2.77 0.01
N GLN A 95 5.24 -2.43 0.66
CA GLN A 95 4.31 -1.40 0.18
C GLN A 95 3.70 -0.62 1.36
N ILE A 96 3.59 0.69 1.18
CA ILE A 96 2.83 1.57 2.08
C ILE A 96 1.66 2.13 1.27
N GLU A 97 0.45 1.88 1.74
CA GLU A 97 -0.78 2.44 1.17
C GLU A 97 -1.24 3.61 2.04
N ILE A 98 -1.43 4.77 1.40
CA ILE A 98 -2.04 5.97 1.98
C ILE A 98 -3.41 6.15 1.34
N CYS A 99 -4.45 6.30 2.15
CA CYS A 99 -5.82 6.31 1.68
C CYS A 99 -6.38 7.74 1.57
N PHE A 100 -7.24 7.91 0.57
CA PHE A 100 -7.91 9.16 0.27
C PHE A 100 -9.40 8.91 0.07
N ASP A 101 -10.22 9.88 0.45
CA ASP A 101 -11.62 9.91 0.06
C ASP A 101 -11.78 10.30 -1.44
N THR A 102 -13.04 10.38 -1.89
CA THR A 102 -13.35 10.74 -3.29
C THR A 102 -12.95 12.16 -3.67
N ASP A 103 -12.74 13.03 -2.68
CA ASP A 103 -12.31 14.42 -2.85
C ASP A 103 -10.77 14.57 -2.73
N PHE A 104 -10.05 13.45 -2.61
CA PHE A 104 -8.61 13.38 -2.41
C PHE A 104 -8.13 13.99 -1.08
N THR A 105 -8.97 13.93 -0.06
CA THR A 105 -8.61 14.24 1.32
C THR A 105 -8.09 12.98 2.00
N LEU A 106 -7.03 13.13 2.80
CA LEU A 106 -6.45 12.03 3.56
C LEU A 106 -7.50 11.44 4.51
N MET A 107 -7.56 10.11 4.56
CA MET A 107 -8.40 9.38 5.49
C MET A 107 -7.67 8.13 5.99
N ASP A 108 -8.11 7.59 7.12
CA ASP A 108 -7.63 6.29 7.59
C ASP A 108 -7.86 5.21 6.54
N CYS A 109 -6.86 4.36 6.32
CA CYS A 109 -7.06 3.15 5.54
C CYS A 109 -7.97 2.19 6.31
N GLU A 110 -9.16 1.91 5.77
CA GLU A 110 -10.08 0.96 6.39
C GLU A 110 -9.41 -0.42 6.52
N LYS A 111 -9.49 -0.98 7.73
CA LYS A 111 -9.27 -2.41 7.91
C LYS A 111 -10.46 -3.10 7.26
N TYR A 112 -10.33 -3.50 6.00
CA TYR A 112 -11.26 -4.47 5.42
C TYR A 112 -11.14 -5.78 6.20
N VAL A 113 -11.88 -5.89 7.31
CA VAL A 113 -12.27 -7.20 7.82
C VAL A 113 -13.21 -7.73 6.77
N THR A 114 -12.75 -8.69 5.98
CA THR A 114 -13.64 -9.51 5.17
C THR A 114 -14.54 -10.30 6.13
N THR A 115 -15.54 -9.66 6.75
CA THR A 115 -16.68 -10.35 7.36
C THR A 115 -17.55 -10.88 6.24
N GLN A 116 -17.00 -11.80 5.45
CA GLN A 116 -17.81 -12.87 4.91
C GLN A 116 -18.19 -13.70 6.13
N LYS A 117 -19.38 -13.43 6.69
CA LYS A 117 -20.07 -14.44 7.48
C LYS A 117 -20.24 -15.63 6.55
N ILE A 118 -19.33 -16.61 6.64
CA ILE A 118 -19.51 -17.90 6.00
C ILE A 118 -20.67 -18.56 6.74
N SER A 119 -21.88 -18.33 6.23
CA SER A 119 -22.98 -19.27 6.40
C SER A 119 -22.50 -20.60 5.86
N LYS A 120 -22.42 -21.59 6.76
CA LYS A 120 -22.13 -22.99 6.47
C LYS A 120 -22.87 -23.46 5.21
N GLY A 121 -22.11 -23.91 4.21
CA GLY A 121 -22.60 -24.76 3.12
C GLY A 121 -22.40 -24.15 1.74
N ASP A 122 -21.25 -24.40 1.12
CA ASP A 122 -21.20 -25.08 -0.19
C ASP A 122 -19.73 -25.43 -0.52
N TRP A 123 -19.47 -26.70 -0.85
CA TRP A 123 -18.15 -27.19 -1.26
C TRP A 123 -18.15 -27.26 -2.78
N GLY A 124 -17.43 -26.36 -3.45
CA GLY A 124 -17.17 -26.51 -4.89
C GLY A 124 -17.02 -25.21 -5.67
N SER A 125 -15.91 -24.52 -5.48
CA SER A 125 -15.15 -23.83 -6.56
C SER A 125 -14.15 -22.89 -5.91
N GLY A 126 -12.88 -23.30 -5.92
CA GLY A 126 -11.78 -22.37 -5.67
C GLY A 126 -11.76 -21.33 -6.77
N ILE A 127 -12.42 -20.19 -6.55
CA ILE A 127 -12.16 -18.99 -7.33
C ILE A 127 -10.75 -18.57 -6.95
N ALA A 128 -9.81 -18.87 -7.84
CA ALA A 128 -8.43 -18.47 -7.73
C ALA A 128 -8.39 -16.94 -7.56
N VAL A 129 -8.08 -16.49 -6.35
CA VAL A 129 -7.68 -15.11 -6.09
C VAL A 129 -6.47 -14.87 -6.99
N HIS A 130 -6.69 -14.06 -8.03
CA HIS A 130 -5.69 -13.68 -9.01
C HIS A 130 -4.40 -13.28 -8.30
N LYS A 131 -3.35 -14.11 -8.48
CA LYS A 131 -1.94 -13.89 -8.11
C LYS A 131 -1.76 -12.72 -7.14
N ALA A 132 -2.00 -12.99 -5.85
CA ALA A 132 -1.67 -12.03 -4.80
C ALA A 132 -0.25 -11.53 -5.10
N SER A 133 -0.06 -10.22 -5.10
CA SER A 133 1.27 -9.66 -4.91
C SER A 133 1.94 -10.45 -3.78
N GLY A 134 3.26 -10.66 -3.83
CA GLY A 134 3.99 -11.32 -2.73
C GLY A 134 3.94 -10.56 -1.39
N PHE A 135 3.04 -9.59 -1.27
CA PHE A 135 2.80 -8.70 -0.16
C PHE A 135 1.58 -9.16 0.63
N SER A 136 1.72 -9.28 1.93
CA SER A 136 0.62 -9.41 2.90
C SER A 136 0.73 -8.29 3.94
N VAL A 137 -0.32 -8.04 4.70
CA VAL A 137 -0.27 -7.06 5.80
C VAL A 137 0.89 -7.44 6.74
N CYS A 138 1.72 -6.46 7.10
CA CYS A 138 2.84 -6.70 8.00
C CYS A 138 2.33 -7.17 9.37
N ASP A 139 3.03 -8.13 9.97
CA ASP A 139 2.74 -8.61 11.32
C ASP A 139 3.26 -7.60 12.36
N HIS A 140 2.46 -7.24 13.38
CA HIS A 140 2.89 -6.29 14.41
C HIS A 140 3.98 -6.85 15.34
N ASP A 141 4.05 -8.17 15.48
CA ASP A 141 4.98 -8.84 16.39
C ASP A 141 6.32 -9.20 15.70
N VAL A 142 6.43 -8.99 14.39
CA VAL A 142 7.62 -9.31 13.60
C VAL A 142 8.37 -8.03 13.20
N PRO A 143 9.69 -7.93 13.47
CA PRO A 143 10.52 -6.81 13.03
C PRO A 143 10.48 -6.58 11.52
N VAL A 144 10.46 -5.31 11.11
CA VAL A 144 10.42 -4.87 9.72
C VAL A 144 11.83 -4.48 9.26
N TYR A 145 12.30 -5.14 8.20
CA TYR A 145 13.51 -4.80 7.46
C TYR A 145 13.17 -3.82 6.34
N TYR A 146 13.83 -2.65 6.32
CA TYR A 146 13.75 -1.71 5.21
C TYR A 146 15.04 -1.82 4.36
N PRO A 147 15.01 -2.53 3.22
CA PRO A 147 16.21 -2.89 2.49
C PRO A 147 16.93 -1.67 1.89
N LEU A 148 18.26 -1.72 1.95
CA LEU A 148 19.15 -0.81 1.20
C LEU A 148 18.83 -0.84 -0.29
N LEU A 149 18.84 0.34 -0.92
CA LEU A 149 18.66 0.45 -2.37
C LEU A 149 19.89 -0.16 -3.07
N PRO A 150 19.68 -1.03 -4.09
CA PRO A 150 20.76 -1.56 -4.93
C PRO A 150 21.51 -0.48 -5.72
#